data_AF-A0A252EFA4-F1
#
_entry.id   AF-A0A252EFA4-F1
#
_cell.length_a   1.000
_cell.length_b   1.000
_cell.length_c   1.000
_cell.angle_alpha   90.00
_cell.angle_beta   90.00
_cell.angle_gamma   90.00
#
_symmetry.space_group_name_H-M   'P 1'
#
loop_
_entity.id
_entity.type
_entity.pdbx_description
1 polymer ?
#
loop_
_entity_poly.entity_id
_entity_poly.type
_entity_poly.pdbx_seq_one_letter_code
_entity_poly.pdbx_strand_id
1 'polypeptide(L)'
;MRLLLSFPASLLASSIAVAAPAAHHASSSQYAAHQTVTEQQAVGVYDLSGLPQFSGKVVQFLPSPHGSVTGLVLEDGTQVLVSPEQGHTLAGLVKPGDTVSIRGLKARTLPLIRAFGITSPRGRGMQDNFISMPQQSTEMIAGPDIVLHGEVWLSLYNLDGQVTGAVLKDHSVVYLSAREAGRVAAWLKPGQPLYAVGTGSSGELGTAIDAREIGPSANQLTGIAVGNGPPPGPAPGSAGYDIIPGSEEH
;
A
#
# COMPACT_ATOMS: atom_id res chain seq x y z
N MET A 1 -37.49 56.57 -26.15
CA MET A 1 -37.54 57.94 -26.70
C MET A 1 -36.18 58.25 -27.28
N ARG A 2 -36.07 58.39 -28.61
CA ARG A 2 -34.84 58.72 -29.33
C ARG A 2 -34.53 60.20 -29.13
N LEU A 3 -33.27 60.57 -28.91
CA LEU A 3 -32.78 61.90 -29.27
C LEU A 3 -31.37 61.78 -29.85
N LEU A 4 -31.27 62.13 -31.13
CA LEU A 4 -30.05 62.41 -31.90
C LEU A 4 -29.69 63.89 -31.73
N LEU A 5 -28.46 64.26 -32.19
CA LEU A 5 -27.89 65.59 -32.53
C LEU A 5 -26.66 65.93 -31.65
N SER A 6 -25.57 66.54 -32.10
CA SER A 6 -24.81 66.68 -33.38
C SER A 6 -23.62 67.62 -33.05
N PHE A 7 -22.45 67.39 -33.69
CA PHE A 7 -21.15 68.12 -33.68
C PHE A 7 -21.23 69.66 -33.94
N PRO A 8 -20.20 70.55 -33.76
CA PRO A 8 -18.75 70.33 -34.07
C PRO A 8 -17.60 71.13 -33.35
N ALA A 9 -16.37 70.65 -33.59
CA ALA A 9 -15.06 71.31 -33.88
C ALA A 9 -14.47 72.51 -33.09
N SER A 10 -13.20 72.36 -32.66
CA SER A 10 -12.01 73.26 -32.87
C SER A 10 -10.75 72.68 -32.17
N LEU A 11 -9.70 72.23 -32.90
CA LEU A 11 -8.42 72.94 -33.22
C LEU A 11 -7.61 73.40 -31.99
N LEU A 12 -6.52 72.73 -31.59
CA LEU A 12 -5.07 72.98 -31.88
C LEU A 12 -4.32 72.34 -30.66
N ALA A 13 -3.08 71.86 -30.63
CA ALA A 13 -1.89 72.03 -31.45
C ALA A 13 -0.95 70.80 -31.28
N SER A 14 -0.09 70.67 -32.26
CA SER A 14 1.05 69.78 -32.43
C SER A 14 2.07 69.72 -31.28
N SER A 15 2.59 68.52 -31.02
CA SER A 15 4.01 68.34 -30.69
C SER A 15 4.47 66.97 -31.16
N ILE A 16 5.56 67.02 -31.92
CA ILE A 16 6.18 65.93 -32.66
C ILE A 16 7.37 65.48 -31.81
N ALA A 17 7.42 64.21 -31.44
CA ALA A 17 8.65 63.60 -30.94
C ALA A 17 8.96 62.40 -31.84
N VAL A 18 9.99 62.58 -32.66
CA VAL A 18 10.63 61.53 -33.46
C VAL A 18 11.47 60.67 -32.51
N ALA A 19 11.18 59.36 -32.47
CA ALA A 19 12.08 58.35 -31.92
C ALA A 19 12.14 57.15 -32.87
N ALA A 20 13.36 56.68 -33.13
CA ALA A 20 13.78 55.78 -34.20
C ALA A 20 13.17 54.36 -34.17
N PRO A 21 13.20 53.60 -35.29
CA PRO A 21 12.82 52.20 -35.30
C PRO A 21 14.01 51.34 -34.88
N ALA A 22 13.83 50.52 -33.85
CA ALA A 22 14.68 49.35 -33.60
C ALA A 22 13.88 48.11 -34.00
N ALA A 23 14.12 47.61 -35.21
CA ALA A 23 13.76 46.25 -35.57
C ALA A 23 14.87 45.32 -35.07
N HIS A 24 14.57 44.41 -34.14
CA HIS A 24 15.24 43.11 -34.04
C HIS A 24 14.42 42.14 -33.18
N HIS A 25 14.06 41.02 -33.81
CA HIS A 25 13.69 39.70 -33.31
C HIS A 25 12.70 39.58 -32.14
N ALA A 26 11.48 39.16 -32.51
CA ALA A 26 10.59 38.42 -31.62
C ALA A 26 11.26 37.10 -31.22
N SER A 27 11.86 37.06 -30.04
CA SER A 27 12.26 35.82 -29.37
C SER A 27 11.01 35.22 -28.74
N SER A 28 10.44 34.21 -29.39
CA SER A 28 9.46 33.31 -28.79
C SER A 28 10.17 32.47 -27.72
N SER A 29 10.36 33.03 -26.53
CA SER A 29 10.79 32.26 -25.36
C SER A 29 9.60 31.44 -24.89
N GLN A 30 9.63 30.17 -25.26
CA GLN A 30 8.85 29.12 -24.61
C GLN A 30 9.07 29.26 -23.10
N TYR A 31 8.05 29.67 -22.37
CA TYR A 31 8.01 29.47 -20.92
C TYR A 31 7.83 27.96 -20.70
N ALA A 32 8.95 27.24 -20.79
CA ALA A 32 9.08 25.96 -20.13
C ALA A 32 8.71 26.20 -18.67
N ALA A 33 7.61 25.61 -18.23
CA ALA A 33 7.20 25.67 -16.85
C ALA A 33 8.38 25.17 -16.00
N HIS A 34 9.04 26.11 -15.33
CA HIS A 34 9.92 25.80 -14.22
C HIS A 34 9.05 25.03 -13.21
N GLN A 35 9.17 23.71 -13.21
CA GLN A 35 8.67 22.89 -12.12
C GLN A 35 9.41 23.37 -10.87
N THR A 36 8.72 24.18 -10.08
CA THR A 36 9.21 24.65 -8.80
C THR A 36 9.40 23.43 -7.91
N VAL A 37 10.68 23.15 -7.64
CA VAL A 37 11.18 22.24 -6.63
C VAL A 37 10.61 22.67 -5.28
N THR A 38 9.48 22.11 -4.84
CA THR A 38 9.08 22.12 -3.43
C THR A 38 8.10 20.97 -3.17
N GLU A 39 8.55 19.73 -3.34
CA GLU A 39 7.89 18.59 -2.69
C GLU A 39 8.99 17.74 -2.08
N GLN A 40 9.06 17.76 -0.76
CA GLN A 40 10.08 17.10 0.05
C GLN A 40 9.93 15.59 -0.15
N GLN A 41 10.61 15.04 -1.14
CA GLN A 41 10.85 13.60 -1.28
C GLN A 41 11.46 13.11 0.04
N ALA A 42 10.96 12.00 0.57
CA ALA A 42 11.59 11.34 1.70
C ALA A 42 13.06 11.05 1.33
N VAL A 43 13.99 11.66 2.06
CA VAL A 43 15.43 11.46 1.85
C VAL A 43 15.79 10.11 2.45
N GLY A 44 15.79 9.06 1.64
CA GLY A 44 16.33 7.75 2.01
C GLY A 44 17.82 7.64 1.67
N VAL A 45 18.47 6.60 2.21
CA VAL A 45 19.91 6.34 1.96
C VAL A 45 20.19 5.94 0.50
N TYR A 46 19.18 5.40 -0.19
CA TYR A 46 19.31 4.84 -1.54
C TYR A 46 18.72 5.78 -2.59
N ASP A 47 19.31 5.80 -3.80
CA ASP A 47 18.67 6.45 -4.94
C ASP A 47 17.65 5.51 -5.60
N LEU A 48 16.36 5.85 -5.52
CA LEU A 48 15.28 5.08 -6.14
C LEU A 48 15.03 5.46 -7.60
N SER A 49 15.78 6.39 -8.19
CA SER A 49 15.59 6.83 -9.58
C SER A 49 15.76 5.69 -10.59
N GLY A 50 16.56 4.68 -10.26
CA GLY A 50 16.76 3.48 -11.08
C GLY A 50 15.62 2.46 -11.02
N LEU A 51 14.65 2.63 -10.12
CA LEU A 51 13.50 1.72 -10.04
C LEU A 51 12.36 2.17 -10.98
N PRO A 52 11.65 1.21 -11.59
CA PRO A 52 10.42 1.52 -12.33
C PRO A 52 9.40 2.28 -11.47
N GLN A 53 8.71 3.22 -12.11
CA GLN A 53 7.62 3.98 -11.51
C GLN A 53 6.27 3.49 -12.04
N PHE A 54 5.34 3.26 -11.13
CA PHE A 54 3.97 2.87 -11.38
C PHE A 54 3.03 3.91 -10.80
N SER A 55 1.79 3.95 -11.26
CA SER A 55 0.74 4.76 -10.66
C SER A 55 -0.57 3.99 -10.64
N GLY A 56 -1.38 4.24 -9.62
CA GLY A 56 -2.71 3.67 -9.52
C GLY A 56 -3.51 4.28 -8.39
N LYS A 57 -4.83 4.14 -8.48
CA LYS A 57 -5.77 4.60 -7.47
C LYS A 57 -5.90 3.56 -6.37
N VAL A 58 -5.74 3.97 -5.12
CA VAL A 58 -5.85 3.10 -3.95
C VAL A 58 -7.33 2.76 -3.72
N VAL A 59 -7.65 1.48 -3.57
CA VAL A 59 -9.00 1.02 -3.18
C VAL A 59 -9.09 0.78 -1.68
N GLN A 60 -8.11 0.10 -1.11
CA GLN A 60 -8.06 -0.18 0.33
C GLN A 60 -6.63 -0.33 0.83
N PHE A 61 -6.47 -0.21 2.14
CA PHE A 61 -5.29 -0.73 2.83
C PHE A 61 -5.37 -2.25 2.95
N LEU A 62 -4.20 -2.87 3.16
CA LEU A 62 -4.06 -4.24 3.62
C LEU A 62 -3.69 -4.19 5.12
N PRO A 63 -4.67 -4.15 6.04
CA PRO A 63 -4.41 -4.23 7.46
C PRO A 63 -3.80 -5.59 7.81
N SER A 64 -2.85 -5.62 8.72
CA SER A 64 -2.38 -6.85 9.34
C SER A 64 -3.34 -7.26 10.46
N PRO A 65 -3.40 -8.55 10.82
CA PRO A 65 -4.20 -8.99 11.97
C PRO A 65 -3.86 -8.27 13.29
N HIS A 66 -2.66 -7.69 13.40
CA HIS A 66 -2.18 -6.93 14.56
C HIS A 66 -2.58 -5.44 14.53
N GLY A 67 -3.20 -4.95 13.45
CA GLY A 67 -3.68 -3.56 13.33
C GLY A 67 -2.74 -2.60 12.61
N SER A 68 -1.54 -3.05 12.24
CA SER A 68 -0.64 -2.30 11.35
C SER A 68 -1.06 -2.43 9.88
N VAL A 69 -0.37 -1.78 8.95
CA VAL A 69 -0.63 -1.88 7.52
C VAL A 69 0.53 -2.57 6.82
N THR A 70 0.25 -3.61 6.04
CA THR A 70 1.27 -4.34 5.25
C THR A 70 1.37 -3.81 3.83
N GLY A 71 0.36 -3.10 3.34
CA GLY A 71 0.33 -2.58 1.98
C GLY A 71 -0.99 -1.96 1.57
N LEU A 72 -1.20 -1.90 0.26
CA LEU A 72 -2.39 -1.35 -0.40
C LEU A 72 -2.88 -2.30 -1.50
N VAL A 73 -4.14 -2.16 -1.87
CA VAL A 73 -4.70 -2.70 -3.11
C VAL A 73 -5.08 -1.53 -4.02
N LEU A 74 -4.66 -1.60 -5.28
CA LEU A 74 -5.02 -0.63 -6.32
C LEU A 74 -6.31 -1.03 -7.04
N GLU A 75 -6.91 -0.10 -7.77
CA GLU A 75 -8.17 -0.29 -8.51
C GLU A 75 -8.12 -1.40 -9.57
N ASP A 76 -6.92 -1.70 -10.09
CA ASP A 76 -6.70 -2.82 -11.02
C ASP A 76 -6.50 -4.18 -10.32
N GLY A 77 -6.61 -4.23 -8.99
CA GLY A 77 -6.38 -5.42 -8.17
C GLY A 77 -4.90 -5.66 -7.82
N THR A 78 -3.98 -4.76 -8.20
CA THR A 78 -2.57 -4.89 -7.86
C THR A 78 -2.34 -4.68 -6.37
N GLN A 79 -1.69 -5.66 -5.73
CA GLN A 79 -1.19 -5.56 -4.37
C GLN A 79 0.13 -4.79 -4.34
N VAL A 80 0.23 -3.80 -3.48
CA VAL A 80 1.44 -3.01 -3.27
C VAL A 80 1.90 -3.25 -1.84
N LEU A 81 2.94 -4.04 -1.67
CA LEU A 81 3.50 -4.38 -0.37
C LEU A 81 4.66 -3.45 -0.03
N VAL A 82 4.71 -3.01 1.23
CA VAL A 82 5.75 -2.13 1.78
C VAL A 82 6.56 -2.89 2.84
N SER A 83 7.66 -2.31 3.31
CA SER A 83 8.35 -2.86 4.48
C SER A 83 7.51 -2.67 5.76
N PRO A 84 7.69 -3.52 6.79
CA PRO A 84 6.96 -3.37 8.06
C PRO A 84 7.09 -1.97 8.69
N GLU A 85 8.28 -1.38 8.64
CA GLU A 85 8.54 -0.02 9.15
C GLU A 85 7.69 1.03 8.41
N GLN A 86 7.61 0.92 7.09
CA GLN A 86 6.82 1.83 6.26
C GLN A 86 5.32 1.72 6.50
N GLY A 87 4.84 0.54 6.92
CA GLY A 87 3.44 0.30 7.25
C GLY A 87 2.86 1.34 8.22
N HIS A 88 3.64 1.74 9.22
CA HIS A 88 3.24 2.71 10.24
C HIS A 88 3.02 4.13 9.68
N THR A 89 3.76 4.52 8.64
CA THR A 89 3.66 5.87 8.04
C THR A 89 2.64 5.91 6.91
N LEU A 90 2.36 4.77 6.28
CA LEU A 90 1.56 4.69 5.07
C LEU A 90 0.14 5.25 5.26
N ALA A 91 -0.53 4.90 6.36
CA ALA A 91 -1.89 5.38 6.66
C ALA A 91 -1.97 6.91 6.84
N GLY A 92 -0.89 7.55 7.30
CA GLY A 92 -0.81 9.01 7.43
C GLY A 92 -0.45 9.73 6.10
N LEU A 93 0.07 8.98 5.13
CA LEU A 93 0.55 9.49 3.86
C LEU A 93 -0.54 9.52 2.78
N VAL A 94 -1.28 8.42 2.65
CA VAL A 94 -2.26 8.15 1.58
C VAL A 94 -3.62 7.79 2.17
N LYS A 95 -4.67 7.86 1.35
CA LYS A 95 -6.02 7.40 1.70
C LYS A 95 -6.63 6.59 0.55
N PRO A 96 -7.59 5.68 0.82
CA PRO A 96 -8.44 5.12 -0.22
C PRO A 96 -9.05 6.23 -1.11
N GLY A 97 -8.99 6.04 -2.42
CA GLY A 97 -9.37 7.03 -3.43
C GLY A 97 -8.20 7.87 -3.96
N ASP A 98 -7.06 7.94 -3.27
CA ASP A 98 -5.89 8.66 -3.75
C ASP A 98 -5.25 7.94 -4.96
N THR A 99 -4.79 8.71 -5.95
CA THR A 99 -3.92 8.20 -7.01
C THR A 99 -2.46 8.41 -6.62
N VAL A 100 -1.76 7.32 -6.31
CA VAL A 100 -0.39 7.35 -5.79
C VAL A 100 0.61 7.09 -6.91
N SER A 101 1.84 7.55 -6.71
CA SER A 101 3.01 7.17 -7.51
C SER A 101 3.89 6.22 -6.69
N ILE A 102 4.24 5.08 -7.27
CA ILE A 102 4.94 3.98 -6.59
C ILE A 102 6.24 3.73 -7.33
N ARG A 103 7.37 3.78 -6.63
CA ARG A 103 8.65 3.27 -7.12
C ARG A 103 8.93 1.90 -6.53
N GLY A 104 9.13 0.91 -7.39
CA GLY A 104 9.11 -0.48 -6.94
C GLY A 104 9.53 -1.50 -7.97
N LEU A 105 9.43 -2.76 -7.58
CA LEU A 105 9.60 -3.90 -8.47
C LEU A 105 8.26 -4.63 -8.61
N LYS A 106 7.78 -4.76 -9.84
CA LYS A 106 6.56 -5.53 -10.16
C LYS A 106 6.91 -7.00 -10.36
N ALA A 107 6.11 -7.89 -9.78
CA ALA A 107 6.22 -9.32 -10.00
C ALA A 107 5.95 -9.66 -11.49
N ARG A 108 6.64 -10.68 -12.01
CA ARG A 108 6.57 -11.03 -13.44
C ARG A 108 5.17 -11.50 -13.88
N THR A 109 4.50 -12.26 -13.02
CA THR A 109 3.26 -12.98 -13.36
C THR A 109 2.10 -12.71 -12.41
N LEU A 110 2.35 -12.01 -11.30
CA LEU A 110 1.35 -11.71 -10.28
C LEU A 110 1.02 -10.21 -10.27
N PRO A 111 -0.21 -9.82 -9.92
CA PRO A 111 -0.59 -8.43 -9.71
C PRO A 111 -0.02 -7.95 -8.35
N LEU A 112 1.30 -7.90 -8.25
CA LEU A 112 2.04 -7.62 -7.02
C LEU A 112 3.21 -6.68 -7.31
N ILE A 113 3.39 -5.67 -6.47
CA ILE A 113 4.51 -4.73 -6.49
C ILE A 113 5.13 -4.69 -5.10
N ARG A 114 6.45 -4.90 -5.01
CA ARG A 114 7.23 -4.47 -3.83
C ARG A 114 7.55 -3.00 -3.99
N ALA A 115 6.96 -2.16 -3.14
CA ALA A 115 7.26 -0.73 -3.12
C ALA A 115 8.52 -0.46 -2.29
N PHE A 116 9.36 0.43 -2.82
CA PHE A 116 10.48 1.05 -2.11
C PHE A 116 10.23 2.53 -1.88
N GLY A 117 9.35 3.16 -2.65
CA GLY A 117 8.88 4.52 -2.40
C GLY A 117 7.43 4.69 -2.82
N ILE A 118 6.67 5.46 -2.04
CA ILE A 118 5.29 5.83 -2.37
C ILE A 118 5.17 7.33 -2.21
N THR A 119 4.63 8.00 -3.23
CA THR A 119 4.34 9.43 -3.23
C THR A 119 2.84 9.64 -3.34
N SER A 120 2.29 10.39 -2.40
CA SER A 120 0.88 10.80 -2.37
C SER A 120 0.56 11.80 -3.49
N PRO A 121 -0.72 12.00 -3.84
CA PRO A 121 -1.13 13.03 -4.80
C PRO A 121 -0.72 14.46 -4.39
N ARG A 122 -0.42 14.68 -3.10
CA ARG A 122 -0.01 15.96 -2.52
C ARG A 122 1.51 16.12 -2.46
N GLY A 123 2.26 15.30 -3.19
CA GLY A 123 3.72 15.39 -3.25
C GLY A 123 4.51 14.82 -2.09
N ARG A 124 3.85 14.57 -0.96
CA ARG A 124 4.52 13.93 0.18
C ARG A 124 4.88 12.50 -0.19
N GLY A 125 6.11 12.11 0.09
CA GLY A 125 6.61 10.76 -0.17
C GLY A 125 7.09 10.05 1.08
N MET A 126 7.16 8.72 1.00
CA MET A 126 7.92 7.86 1.91
C MET A 126 8.87 7.00 1.09
N GLN A 127 9.99 6.61 1.71
CA GLN A 127 11.03 5.81 1.08
C GLN A 127 11.52 4.73 2.06
N ASP A 128 11.85 3.55 1.52
CA ASP A 128 12.19 2.35 2.29
C ASP A 128 13.68 2.41 2.64
N ASN A 129 13.96 2.25 3.92
CA ASN A 129 15.32 2.03 4.39
C ASN A 129 15.47 0.51 4.56
N PHE A 130 16.16 -0.11 3.62
CA PHE A 130 16.35 -1.57 3.51
C PHE A 130 16.90 -2.26 4.78
N ILE A 131 17.43 -1.50 5.74
CA ILE A 131 17.93 -2.03 7.01
C ILE A 131 16.83 -1.95 8.05
N SER A 132 16.07 -3.03 8.18
CA SER A 132 15.25 -3.29 9.36
C SER A 132 15.51 -4.71 9.78
N MET A 133 15.99 -4.90 11.02
CA MET A 133 16.03 -6.24 11.60
C MET A 133 14.58 -6.75 11.68
N PRO A 134 14.32 -8.05 11.44
CA PRO A 134 12.98 -8.58 11.65
C PRO A 134 12.58 -8.27 13.08
N GLN A 135 11.61 -7.37 13.27
CA GLN A 135 10.96 -7.24 14.56
C GLN A 135 10.17 -8.53 14.74
N GLN A 136 10.76 -9.49 15.44
CA GLN A 136 10.01 -10.62 16.00
C GLN A 136 9.21 -10.09 17.18
N SER A 137 8.28 -9.17 16.94
CA SER A 137 7.19 -8.99 17.88
C SER A 137 6.26 -10.17 17.65
N THR A 138 6.35 -11.15 18.53
CA THR A 138 5.21 -12.01 18.85
C THR A 138 4.19 -11.12 19.55
N GLU A 139 3.64 -10.12 18.85
CA GLU A 139 2.50 -9.38 19.34
C GLU A 139 1.36 -10.38 19.35
N MET A 140 1.14 -10.96 20.51
CA MET A 140 0.05 -11.87 20.74
C MET A 140 -1.22 -11.08 20.41
N ILE A 141 -1.91 -11.48 19.34
CA ILE A 141 -3.20 -10.87 18.98
C ILE A 141 -4.15 -11.26 20.11
N ALA A 142 -4.24 -10.39 21.10
CA ALA A 142 -5.06 -10.57 22.28
C ALA A 142 -6.42 -9.97 21.97
N GLY A 143 -7.37 -10.81 21.62
CA GLY A 143 -8.74 -10.42 21.32
C GLY A 143 -9.62 -11.65 21.11
N PRO A 144 -10.95 -11.51 21.25
CA PRO A 144 -11.87 -12.55 20.85
C PRO A 144 -11.71 -12.84 19.35
N ASP A 145 -12.04 -14.06 18.95
CA ASP A 145 -12.04 -14.40 17.53
C ASP A 145 -13.08 -13.54 16.78
N ILE A 146 -12.66 -13.04 15.62
CA ILE A 146 -13.50 -12.34 14.66
C ILE A 146 -13.91 -13.34 13.59
N VAL A 147 -15.18 -13.27 13.20
CA VAL A 147 -15.75 -14.11 12.15
C VAL A 147 -15.90 -13.27 10.89
N LEU A 148 -15.26 -13.70 9.80
CA LEU A 148 -15.38 -13.09 8.49
C LEU A 148 -16.03 -14.08 7.52
N HIS A 149 -16.95 -13.59 6.69
CA HIS A 149 -17.57 -14.42 5.67
C HIS A 149 -18.02 -13.58 4.48
N GLY A 150 -18.02 -14.18 3.30
CA GLY A 150 -18.41 -13.51 2.08
C GLY A 150 -17.80 -14.15 0.86
N GLU A 151 -17.81 -13.43 -0.24
CA GLU A 151 -17.15 -13.86 -1.48
C GLU A 151 -15.74 -13.27 -1.54
N VAL A 152 -14.77 -14.09 -1.95
CA VAL A 152 -13.41 -13.63 -2.18
C VAL A 152 -13.37 -12.66 -3.34
N TRP A 153 -12.81 -11.48 -3.09
CA TRP A 153 -12.52 -10.50 -4.12
C TRP A 153 -11.17 -10.77 -4.81
N LEU A 154 -10.10 -10.96 -4.03
CA LEU A 154 -8.76 -11.27 -4.55
C LEU A 154 -7.96 -12.17 -3.61
N SER A 155 -7.07 -12.98 -4.18
CA SER A 155 -6.10 -13.77 -3.42
C SER A 155 -4.95 -12.88 -2.95
N LEU A 156 -4.47 -13.06 -1.73
CA LEU A 156 -3.31 -12.36 -1.19
C LEU A 156 -2.03 -13.14 -1.44
N TYR A 157 -0.94 -12.42 -1.69
CA TYR A 157 0.39 -12.99 -1.86
C TYR A 157 1.41 -12.37 -0.92
N ASN A 158 2.43 -13.14 -0.55
CA ASN A 158 3.66 -12.59 0.02
C ASN A 158 4.64 -12.16 -1.09
N LEU A 159 5.77 -11.59 -0.69
CA LEU A 159 6.81 -11.13 -1.60
C LEU A 159 7.52 -12.28 -2.37
N ASP A 160 7.43 -13.50 -1.85
CA ASP A 160 7.90 -14.70 -2.54
C ASP A 160 6.90 -15.21 -3.60
N GLY A 161 5.73 -14.56 -3.72
CA GLY A 161 4.67 -14.91 -4.65
C GLY A 161 3.81 -16.10 -4.22
N GLN A 162 3.92 -16.54 -2.96
CA GLN A 162 3.08 -17.59 -2.39
C GLN A 162 1.75 -17.00 -1.93
N VAL A 163 0.66 -17.76 -2.09
CA VAL A 163 -0.64 -17.37 -1.55
C VAL A 163 -0.56 -17.36 -0.02
N THR A 164 -1.05 -16.30 0.60
CA THR A 164 -1.08 -16.15 2.07
C THR A 164 -2.47 -15.82 2.61
N GLY A 165 -3.48 -15.77 1.76
CA GLY A 165 -4.83 -15.41 2.20
C GLY A 165 -5.73 -14.90 1.09
N ALA A 166 -6.72 -14.12 1.47
CA ALA A 166 -7.70 -13.51 0.59
C ALA A 166 -8.25 -12.20 1.16
N VAL A 167 -8.67 -11.30 0.29
CA VAL A 167 -9.53 -10.16 0.63
C VAL A 167 -10.94 -10.49 0.19
N LEU A 168 -11.93 -10.24 1.05
CA LEU A 168 -13.34 -10.41 0.76
C LEU A 168 -13.93 -9.17 0.08
N LYS A 169 -15.10 -9.31 -0.53
CA LYS A 169 -15.80 -8.18 -1.20
C LYS A 169 -16.21 -7.04 -0.27
N ASP A 170 -16.29 -7.29 1.04
CA ASP A 170 -16.51 -6.25 2.06
C ASP A 170 -15.21 -5.55 2.49
N HIS A 171 -14.10 -5.83 1.80
CA HIS A 171 -12.74 -5.32 2.06
C HIS A 171 -12.06 -5.87 3.31
N SER A 172 -12.67 -6.82 4.02
CA SER A 172 -12.01 -7.54 5.12
C SER A 172 -10.96 -8.51 4.60
N VAL A 173 -9.94 -8.77 5.42
CA VAL A 173 -8.74 -9.51 5.01
C VAL A 173 -8.55 -10.75 5.87
N VAL A 174 -8.37 -11.90 5.22
CA VAL A 174 -8.12 -13.19 5.87
C VAL A 174 -6.69 -13.62 5.55
N TYR A 175 -5.85 -13.73 6.57
CA TYR A 175 -4.49 -14.24 6.46
C TYR A 175 -4.38 -15.68 6.96
N LEU A 176 -3.42 -16.41 6.40
CA LEU A 176 -2.96 -17.71 6.85
C LEU A 176 -1.44 -17.79 6.67
N SER A 177 -0.81 -18.76 7.32
CA SER A 177 0.57 -19.14 6.95
C SER A 177 0.62 -19.57 5.49
N ALA A 178 1.72 -19.28 4.77
CA ALA A 178 1.86 -19.65 3.36
C ALA A 178 1.66 -21.16 3.12
N ARG A 179 2.05 -21.99 4.09
CA ARG A 179 1.82 -23.44 4.06
C ARG A 179 0.34 -23.79 4.05
N GLU A 180 -0.42 -23.23 4.98
CA GLU A 180 -1.86 -23.52 5.11
C GLU A 180 -2.66 -22.88 3.99
N ALA A 181 -2.32 -21.65 3.59
CA ALA A 181 -2.90 -21.00 2.41
C ALA A 181 -2.71 -21.84 1.14
N GLY A 182 -1.54 -22.47 0.96
CA GLY A 182 -1.31 -23.41 -0.14
C GLY A 182 -2.24 -24.62 -0.11
N ARG A 183 -2.53 -25.16 1.08
CA ARG A 183 -3.45 -26.31 1.28
C ARG A 183 -4.88 -25.96 0.92
N VAL A 184 -5.33 -24.74 1.22
CA VAL A 184 -6.71 -24.28 0.98
C VAL A 184 -6.84 -23.32 -0.19
N ALA A 185 -5.84 -23.24 -1.07
CA ALA A 185 -5.75 -22.26 -2.15
C ALA A 185 -6.96 -22.26 -3.11
N ALA A 186 -7.69 -23.38 -3.20
CA ALA A 186 -8.91 -23.47 -4.00
C ALA A 186 -10.02 -22.54 -3.48
N TRP A 187 -10.15 -22.35 -2.16
CA TRP A 187 -11.14 -21.46 -1.53
C TRP A 187 -10.72 -19.99 -1.55
N LEU A 188 -9.42 -19.72 -1.70
CA LEU A 188 -8.87 -18.36 -1.69
C LEU A 188 -8.92 -17.68 -3.08
N LYS A 189 -9.51 -18.32 -4.09
CA LYS A 189 -9.63 -17.77 -5.43
C LYS A 189 -10.76 -16.75 -5.50
N PRO A 190 -10.63 -15.69 -6.33
CA PRO A 190 -11.72 -14.76 -6.61
C PRO A 190 -13.02 -15.50 -6.97
N GLY A 191 -14.14 -15.02 -6.42
CA GLY A 191 -15.46 -15.58 -6.69
C GLY A 191 -15.88 -16.74 -5.77
N GLN A 192 -14.98 -17.27 -4.94
CA GLN A 192 -15.30 -18.37 -4.04
C GLN A 192 -15.99 -17.86 -2.76
N PRO A 193 -16.97 -18.59 -2.21
CA PRO A 193 -17.47 -18.32 -0.87
C PRO A 193 -16.40 -18.70 0.15
N LEU A 194 -16.26 -17.87 1.17
CA LEU A 194 -15.32 -18.09 2.27
C LEU A 194 -16.00 -17.76 3.60
N TYR A 195 -15.69 -18.57 4.59
CA TYR A 195 -16.00 -18.39 5.99
C TYR A 195 -14.73 -18.66 6.77
N ALA A 196 -14.33 -17.73 7.62
CA ALA A 196 -13.10 -17.80 8.39
C ALA A 196 -13.32 -17.27 9.79
N VAL A 197 -12.66 -17.92 10.76
CA VAL A 197 -12.68 -17.54 12.17
C VAL A 197 -11.25 -17.46 12.64
N GLY A 198 -10.90 -16.39 13.36
CA GLY A 198 -9.58 -16.27 13.93
C GLY A 198 -9.36 -14.95 14.67
N THR A 199 -8.18 -14.84 15.26
CA THR A 199 -7.78 -13.65 16.00
C THR A 199 -7.42 -12.54 15.02
N GLY A 200 -7.82 -11.30 15.33
CA GLY A 200 -7.54 -10.19 14.44
C GLY A 200 -7.82 -8.84 15.07
N SER A 201 -7.86 -7.83 14.20
CA SER A 201 -8.18 -6.47 14.54
C SER A 201 -9.21 -5.89 13.58
N SER A 202 -10.00 -4.94 14.09
CA SER A 202 -10.97 -4.18 13.32
C SER A 202 -10.85 -2.72 13.71
N GLY A 203 -10.59 -1.85 12.74
CA GLY A 203 -10.41 -0.42 12.98
C GLY A 203 -10.55 0.42 11.72
N GLU A 204 -10.07 1.67 11.77
CA GLU A 204 -10.19 2.63 10.67
C GLU A 204 -9.47 2.21 9.38
N LEU A 205 -8.45 1.36 9.51
CA LEU A 205 -7.65 0.86 8.38
C LEU A 205 -8.26 -0.40 7.73
N GLY A 206 -9.36 -0.90 8.30
CA GLY A 206 -10.07 -2.11 7.88
C GLY A 206 -10.08 -3.19 8.95
N THR A 207 -10.51 -4.38 8.54
CA THR A 207 -10.60 -5.57 9.39
C THR A 207 -9.71 -6.66 8.83
N ALA A 208 -8.87 -7.26 9.68
CA ALA A 208 -8.02 -8.38 9.30
C ALA A 208 -7.98 -9.45 10.39
N ILE A 209 -7.93 -10.72 9.99
CA ILE A 209 -7.77 -11.86 10.90
C ILE A 209 -6.63 -12.77 10.44
N ASP A 210 -6.01 -13.46 11.38
CA ASP A 210 -5.22 -14.66 11.16
C ASP A 210 -6.12 -15.89 11.40
N ALA A 211 -6.47 -16.60 10.34
CA ALA A 211 -7.51 -17.63 10.40
C ALA A 211 -7.01 -18.87 11.17
N ARG A 212 -7.82 -19.29 12.14
CA ARG A 212 -7.67 -20.55 12.88
C ARG A 212 -8.61 -21.63 12.36
N GLU A 213 -9.71 -21.22 11.76
CA GLU A 213 -10.64 -22.09 11.05
C GLU A 213 -11.04 -21.42 9.74
N ILE A 214 -11.16 -22.21 8.68
CA ILE A 214 -11.53 -21.71 7.35
C ILE A 214 -12.32 -22.74 6.56
N GLY A 215 -13.21 -22.29 5.70
CA GLY A 215 -14.00 -23.16 4.84
C GLY A 215 -14.91 -22.37 3.91
N PRO A 216 -15.68 -23.03 3.04
CA PRO A 216 -16.66 -22.35 2.17
C PRO A 216 -17.92 -21.91 2.91
N SER A 217 -18.20 -22.46 4.11
CA SER A 217 -19.36 -22.10 4.94
C SER A 217 -19.13 -22.46 6.41
N ALA A 218 -19.97 -21.93 7.30
CA ALA A 218 -19.91 -22.19 8.75
C ALA A 218 -20.01 -23.69 9.12
N ASN A 219 -20.67 -24.50 8.29
CA ASN A 219 -20.83 -25.94 8.53
C ASN A 219 -19.69 -26.79 7.93
N GLN A 220 -18.72 -26.16 7.25
CA GLN A 220 -17.65 -26.84 6.51
C GLN A 220 -16.29 -26.23 6.84
N LEU A 221 -16.02 -26.00 8.12
CA LEU A 221 -14.75 -25.45 8.58
C LEU A 221 -13.70 -26.55 8.77
N THR A 222 -12.46 -26.21 8.43
CA THR A 222 -11.28 -26.99 8.77
C THR A 222 -10.34 -26.15 9.63
N GLY A 223 -9.72 -26.77 10.62
CA GLY A 223 -8.71 -26.12 11.45
C GLY A 223 -7.46 -25.76 10.65
N ILE A 224 -6.85 -24.65 11.04
CA ILE A 224 -5.63 -24.07 10.48
C ILE A 224 -4.63 -23.92 11.62
N ALA A 225 -3.43 -24.48 11.41
CA ALA A 225 -2.34 -24.28 12.34
C ALA A 225 -1.80 -22.85 12.22
N VAL A 226 -1.75 -22.14 13.35
CA VAL A 226 -1.14 -20.81 13.41
C VAL A 226 0.37 -20.96 13.12
N GLY A 227 0.84 -20.31 12.05
CA GLY A 227 2.19 -20.51 11.49
C GLY A 227 3.35 -20.09 12.40
N ASN A 228 3.06 -19.48 13.55
CA ASN A 228 4.04 -18.93 14.49
C ASN A 228 4.02 -19.63 15.87
N GLY A 229 3.58 -20.88 15.94
CA GLY A 229 3.84 -21.70 17.13
C GLY A 229 5.36 -21.90 17.28
N PRO A 230 5.93 -21.81 18.50
CA PRO A 230 7.31 -22.24 18.70
C PRO A 230 7.47 -23.66 18.15
N PRO A 231 8.64 -24.01 17.58
CA PRO A 231 8.87 -25.36 17.07
C PRO A 231 8.48 -26.36 18.17
N PRO A 232 7.83 -27.48 17.82
CA PRO A 232 7.51 -28.50 18.80
C PRO A 232 8.76 -28.80 19.60
N GLY A 233 8.63 -28.78 20.93
CA GLY A 233 9.72 -29.21 21.80
C GLY A 233 10.16 -30.63 21.43
N PRO A 234 11.34 -31.07 21.88
CA PRO A 234 11.78 -32.44 21.74
C PRO A 234 10.65 -33.41 22.17
N ALA A 235 10.54 -34.57 21.53
CA ALA A 235 9.50 -35.53 21.91
C ALA A 235 9.75 -36.05 23.35
N PRO A 236 8.69 -36.35 24.13
CA PRO A 236 8.85 -36.98 25.45
C PRO A 236 9.72 -38.24 25.35
N GLY A 237 10.80 -38.29 26.12
CA GLY A 237 11.77 -39.41 26.13
C GLY A 237 12.87 -39.35 25.06
N SER A 238 12.95 -38.27 24.27
CA SER A 238 14.10 -38.03 23.38
C SER A 238 15.29 -37.46 24.15
N ALA A 239 16.51 -37.68 23.65
CA ALA A 239 17.74 -37.17 24.26
C ALA A 239 17.76 -35.64 24.43
N GLY A 240 16.98 -34.90 23.63
CA GLY A 240 16.83 -33.45 23.76
C GLY A 240 15.84 -32.99 24.83
N TYR A 241 15.03 -33.90 25.40
CA TYR A 241 13.98 -33.57 26.38
C TYR A 241 14.55 -33.19 27.76
N ASP A 242 15.68 -33.79 28.13
CA ASP A 242 16.33 -33.60 29.44
C ASP A 242 17.46 -32.54 29.42
N ILE A 243 17.66 -31.86 28.28
CA ILE A 243 18.68 -30.82 28.16
C ILE A 243 18.04 -29.48 28.55
N ILE A 244 18.54 -28.87 29.63
CA ILE A 244 18.26 -27.46 29.95
C ILE A 244 19.31 -26.62 29.22
N PRO A 245 18.94 -25.82 28.20
CA PRO A 245 19.90 -24.95 27.54
C PRO A 245 20.54 -23.99 28.55
N GLY A 246 21.88 -24.04 28.66
CA GLY A 246 22.65 -23.20 29.59
C GLY A 246 23.08 -23.87 30.90
N SER A 247 22.77 -25.15 31.12
CA SER A 247 23.24 -25.89 32.31
C SER A 247 24.62 -26.56 32.15
N GLU A 248 25.28 -26.40 31.00
CA GLU A 248 26.56 -27.08 30.71
C GLU A 248 27.82 -26.26 31.06
N GLU A 249 27.68 -25.08 31.68
CA GLU A 249 28.82 -24.31 32.20
C GLU A 249 28.77 -24.17 33.73
N HIS A 250 29.33 -25.15 34.44
CA HIS A 250 29.99 -24.99 35.75
C HIS A 250 30.97 -26.14 36.03
#